data_AF-A0A972RIC9-F1
#
_entry.id   AF-A0A972RIC9-F1
#
_cell.length_a   1.000
_cell.length_b   1.000
_cell.length_c   1.000
_cell.angle_alpha   90.00
_cell.angle_beta   90.00
_cell.angle_gamma   90.00
#
_symmetry.space_group_name_H-M   'P 1'
#
loop_
_entity.id
_entity.type
_entity.pdbx_description
1 polymer ?
#
loop_
_entity_poly.entity_id
_entity_poly.type
_entity_poly.pdbx_seq_one_letter_code
_entity_poly.pdbx_strand_id
1 'polypeptide(L)' 'MKRFHIHIGVKNLNESIQFYSALFGAEPTKSKPDYAKWMLTDPLVHFA' A
#
# COMPACT_ATOMS: atom_id res chain seq x y z
N MET A 1 1.14 -18.24 7.11
CA MET A 1 0.05 -17.90 6.17
C MET A 1 0.66 -17.23 4.94
N LYS A 2 0.22 -17.56 3.72
CA LYS A 2 0.73 -16.93 2.49
C LYS A 2 0.13 -15.54 2.34
N ARG A 3 0.87 -14.59 1.77
CA ARG A 3 0.44 -13.20 1.55
C ARG A 3 0.86 -12.76 0.16
N PHE A 4 0.01 -12.00 -0.52
CA PHE A 4 0.35 -11.40 -1.80
C PHE A 4 1.18 -10.14 -1.57
N HIS A 5 2.26 -9.97 -2.32
CA HIS A 5 3.15 -8.82 -2.19
C HIS A 5 3.37 -8.20 -3.57
N ILE A 6 3.07 -6.91 -3.69
CA ILE A 6 3.26 -6.13 -4.91
C ILE A 6 4.19 -4.96 -4.56
N HIS A 7 5.21 -4.75 -5.39
CA HIS A 7 6.03 -3.54 -5.33
C HIS A 7 5.56 -2.58 -6.42
N ILE A 8 5.16 -1.36 -6.03
CA ILE A 8 4.68 -0.33 -6.93
C ILE A 8 5.67 0.83 -6.88
N GLY A 9 6.35 1.11 -7.99
CA GLY A 9 7.20 2.29 -8.11
C GLY A 9 6.36 3.55 -8.22
N VAL A 10 6.68 4.56 -7.43
CA VAL A 10 5.97 5.86 -7.41
C VAL A 10 6.94 7.01 -7.62
N LYS A 11 6.44 8.12 -8.18
CA LYS A 11 7.24 9.33 -8.41
C LYS A 11 7.46 10.14 -7.13
N ASN A 12 6.43 10.25 -6.30
CA ASN A 12 6.44 10.95 -5.02
C ASN A 12 5.82 10.07 -3.93
N LEU A 13 6.62 9.71 -2.92
CA LEU A 13 6.19 8.80 -1.87
C LEU A 13 5.09 9.40 -0.99
N ASN A 14 5.19 10.67 -0.61
CA ASN A 14 4.24 11.30 0.30
C ASN A 14 2.86 11.45 -0.34
N GLU A 15 2.80 11.89 -1.60
CA GLU A 15 1.55 11.97 -2.36
C GLU A 15 0.91 10.58 -2.51
N SER A 16 1.74 9.56 -2.77
CA SER A 16 1.27 8.18 -2.90
C SER A 16 0.74 7.62 -1.59
N ILE A 17 1.38 7.92 -0.46
CA ILE A 17 0.87 7.54 0.87
C ILE A 17 -0.52 8.12 1.11
N GLN A 18 -0.72 9.41 0.81
CA GLN A 18 -2.03 10.05 0.98
C GLN A 18 -3.10 9.38 0.11
N PHE A 19 -2.79 9.19 -1.18
CA PHE A 19 -3.72 8.55 -2.12
C PHE A 19 -4.07 7.11 -1.71
N TYR A 20 -3.07 6.27 -1.45
CA TYR A 20 -3.30 4.86 -1.13
C TYR A 20 -3.92 4.67 0.25
N SER A 21 -3.64 5.54 1.22
CA SER A 21 -4.29 5.45 2.54
C SER A 21 -5.77 5.78 2.45
N ALA A 22 -6.14 6.77 1.62
CA ALA A 22 -7.54 7.04 1.31
C ALA A 22 -8.20 5.87 0.54
N LEU A 23 -7.51 5.31 -0.46
CA LEU A 23 -8.02 4.19 -1.25
C LEU A 23 -8.25 2.91 -0.42
N PHE A 24 -7.30 2.58 0.46
CA PHE A 24 -7.39 1.40 1.31
C PHE A 24 -8.18 1.63 2.60
N GLY A 25 -8.54 2.88 2.90
CA GLY A 25 -9.12 3.26 4.18
C GLY A 25 -8.21 2.94 5.37
N ALA A 26 -6.89 2.92 5.16
CA ALA A 26 -5.91 2.48 6.15
C ALA A 26 -4.54 3.14 5.95
N GLU A 27 -3.93 3.56 7.05
CA GLU A 27 -2.56 4.09 7.07
C GLU A 27 -1.50 2.99 6.82
N PRO A 28 -0.28 3.36 6.36
CA PRO A 28 0.80 2.40 6.19
C PRO A 28 1.19 1.76 7.51
N THR A 29 1.24 0.44 7.55
CA THR A 29 1.80 -0.30 8.70
C THR A 29 3.30 -0.04 8.92
N LYS A 30 4.01 0.42 7.89
CA LYS A 30 5.40 0.89 7.99
C LYS A 30 5.61 2.02 7.00
N SER A 31 6.21 3.10 7.49
CA SER A 31 6.66 4.22 6.68
C SER A 31 8.16 4.43 6.89
N LYS A 32 8.90 4.65 5.80
CA LYS A 32 10.33 4.93 5.73
C LYS A 32 10.56 6.01 4.67
N PRO A 33 11.73 6.69 4.69
CA PRO A 33 12.00 7.78 3.75
C PRO A 33 11.88 7.39 2.27
N ASP A 34 12.10 6.11 1.96
CA ASP A 34 12.18 5.55 0.61
C ASP A 34 11.04 4.56 0.29
N TYR A 35 10.21 4.17 1.26
CA TYR A 35 9.03 3.32 1.00
C TYR A 35 7.95 3.42 2.07
N ALA A 36 6.74 3.04 1.68
CA ALA A 36 5.64 2.76 2.60
C ALA A 36 5.09 1.36 2.31
N LYS A 37 4.58 0.71 3.35
CA LYS A 37 4.05 -0.65 3.28
C LYS A 37 2.72 -0.74 4.01
N TRP A 38 1.74 -1.31 3.32
CA TRP A 38 0.45 -1.71 3.88
C TRP A 38 0.38 -3.23 4.06
N MET A 39 -0.34 -3.65 5.09
CA MET A 39 -0.70 -5.04 5.31
C MET A 39 -2.22 -5.11 5.27
N LEU A 40 -2.75 -5.30 4.06
CA LEU A 40 -4.20 -5.32 3.84
C LEU A 40 -4.74 -6.74 3.97
N THR A 41 -5.91 -6.85 4.57
CA THR A 41 -6.78 -8.05 4.54
C THR A 41 -8.09 -7.79 3.81
N ASP A 42 -8.42 -6.52 3.62
CA ASP A 42 -9.54 -5.97 2.85
C ASP A 42 -9.05 -4.63 2.27
N PRO A 43 -9.21 -4.34 0.97
CA PRO A 43 -9.82 -5.18 -0.08
C PRO A 43 -8.98 -6.42 -0.45
N LEU A 44 -9.66 -7.44 -0.98
CA LEU A 44 -9.02 -8.62 -1.61
C LEU A 44 -8.57 -8.30 -3.04
N VAL A 45 -7.61 -9.06 -3.54
CA VAL A 45 -7.15 -8.96 -4.93
C VAL A 45 -8.01 -9.87 -5.81
N HIS A 46 -8.59 -9.29 -6.87
CA HIS A 46 -9.29 -10.01 -7.93
C HIS A 46 -8.58 -9.77 -9.25
N PHE A 47 -8.13 -10.84 -9.91
CA PHE A 47 -7.62 -10.79 -11.29
C PHE A 47 -8.76 -11.18 -12.24
N ALA A 48 -9.04 -10.33 -13.21
CA ALA A 48 -10.01 -10.56 -14.28
C ALA A 48 -9.31 -10.43 -15.64
#